data_AF-A0A8I2FQG9-F1
#
_entry.id   AF-A0A8I2FQG9-F1
#
_cell.length_a   1.000
_cell.length_b   1.000
_cell.length_c   1.000
_cell.angle_alpha   90.00
_cell.angle_beta   90.00
_cell.angle_gamma   90.00
#
_symmetry.space_group_name_H-M   'P 1'
#
loop_
_entity.id
_entity.type
_entity.pdbx_description
1 polymer ?
#
loop_
_entity_poly.entity_id
_entity_poly.type
_entity_poly.pdbx_seq_one_letter_code
_entity_poly.pdbx_strand_id
1 'polypeptide(L)'
;MRVRGKYRDVLIKCQEPVLDTGWKSNTIVQDYGLFLAGLMKKEFNRKIGIEYILVGSGSEEFTAFKQKAVDYFNWLNTGASGPYVSESYWIWAKPIESDNVKFLDADDLEVTEVTHRLMIDVTIQEHEPSEDTFDFREFGLLGIDKDELGKFVTDRLYFINYVTHGQITKDSNMELSRCIKLTFPIN
;
A
#
# COMPACT_ATOMS: atom_id res chain seq x y z
N MET A 1 0.89 -8.66 18.63
CA MET A 1 1.53 -7.33 18.71
C MET A 1 0.73 -6.47 19.67
N ARG A 2 1.33 -5.72 20.60
CA ARG A 2 0.60 -4.81 21.51
C ARG A 2 0.82 -3.36 21.07
N VAL A 3 -0.13 -2.79 20.34
CA VAL A 3 -0.15 -1.35 20.03
C VAL A 3 -0.37 -0.59 21.33
N ARG A 4 0.46 0.42 21.62
CA ARG A 4 0.35 1.26 22.82
C ARG A 4 0.19 2.71 22.40
N GLY A 5 -0.99 3.26 22.66
CA GLY A 5 -1.30 4.67 22.48
C GLY A 5 -1.83 5.22 23.80
N LYS A 6 -1.29 6.35 24.27
CA LYS A 6 -1.71 6.99 25.51
C LYS A 6 -1.99 8.47 25.26
N TYR A 7 -2.97 9.02 25.96
CA TYR A 7 -3.25 10.44 26.01
C TYR A 7 -3.26 10.93 27.46
N ARG A 8 -2.98 12.22 27.65
CA ARG A 8 -3.11 12.94 28.91
C ARG A 8 -3.70 14.30 28.59
N ASP A 9 -4.88 14.55 29.14
CA ASP A 9 -5.58 15.83 28.98
C ASP A 9 -5.35 16.68 30.23
N VAL A 10 -4.88 17.91 30.03
CA VAL A 10 -4.54 18.88 31.07
C VAL A 10 -5.22 20.21 30.76
N LEU A 11 -6.17 20.61 31.61
CA LEU A 11 -6.83 21.91 31.52
C LEU A 11 -6.09 22.93 32.39
N ILE A 12 -5.67 24.05 31.83
CA ILE A 12 -4.93 25.11 32.54
C ILE A 12 -5.76 26.40 32.51
N LYS A 13 -5.91 27.06 33.67
CA LYS A 13 -6.53 28.38 33.81
C LYS A 13 -5.57 29.30 34.54
N CYS A 14 -5.29 30.48 33.96
CA CYS A 14 -4.37 31.45 34.55
C CYS A 14 -3.00 30.85 34.92
N GLN A 15 -2.45 29.98 34.06
CA GLN A 15 -1.19 29.26 34.28
C GLN A 15 -1.21 28.19 35.39
N GLU A 16 -2.35 27.93 36.02
CA GLU A 16 -2.51 26.85 36.99
C GLU A 16 -3.33 25.67 36.41
N PRO A 17 -2.90 24.42 36.60
CA PRO A 17 -3.65 23.26 36.17
C PRO A 17 -4.94 23.12 36.99
N VAL A 18 -6.07 23.17 36.30
CA VAL A 18 -7.43 22.99 36.87
C VAL A 18 -7.84 21.52 36.84
N LEU A 19 -7.37 20.78 35.84
CA LEU A 19 -7.64 19.35 35.67
C LEU A 19 -6.44 18.67 35.03
N ASP A 20 -6.08 17.50 35.53
CA ASP A 20 -5.13 16.60 34.90
C ASP A 20 -5.69 15.19 34.97
N THR A 21 -5.99 14.62 33.80
CA THR A 21 -6.62 13.31 33.71
C THR A 21 -5.65 12.14 33.89
N GLY A 22 -4.34 12.41 33.99
CA GLY A 22 -3.29 11.41 33.97
C GLY A 22 -3.18 10.70 32.61
N TRP A 23 -2.27 9.73 32.50
CA TRP A 23 -2.11 8.94 31.27
C TRP A 23 -3.20 7.86 31.17
N LYS A 24 -3.98 7.89 30.10
CA LYS A 24 -5.00 6.89 29.76
C LYS A 24 -4.73 6.30 28.38
N SER A 25 -5.18 5.07 28.13
CA SER A 25 -5.10 4.48 26.78
C SER A 25 -6.01 5.26 25.83
N ASN A 26 -5.53 5.55 24.62
CA ASN A 26 -6.37 6.16 23.60
C ASN A 26 -7.34 5.12 23.00
N THR A 27 -8.47 5.59 22.48
CA THR A 27 -9.51 4.72 21.89
C THR A 27 -9.04 4.03 20.61
N ILE A 28 -8.13 4.67 19.86
CA ILE A 28 -7.54 4.09 18.63
C ILE A 28 -6.85 2.75 18.92
N VAL A 29 -6.31 2.53 20.12
CA VAL A 29 -5.73 1.22 20.47
C VAL A 29 -6.77 0.11 20.41
N GLN A 30 -8.03 0.35 20.75
CA GLN A 30 -9.08 -0.68 20.73
C GLN A 30 -9.42 -1.07 19.29
N ASP A 31 -9.55 -0.08 18.40
CA ASP A 31 -10.01 -0.28 17.02
C ASP A 31 -8.90 -0.07 15.98
N TYR A 32 -7.63 -0.28 16.34
CA TYR A 32 -6.49 0.06 15.48
C TYR A 32 -6.55 -0.68 14.12
N GLY A 33 -6.97 -1.95 14.12
CA GLY A 33 -7.10 -2.73 12.89
C GLY A 33 -8.15 -2.18 11.94
N LEU A 34 -9.30 -1.72 12.48
CA LEU A 34 -10.36 -1.09 11.70
C LEU A 34 -9.90 0.26 11.15
N PHE A 35 -9.24 1.07 11.99
CA PHE A 35 -8.67 2.34 11.57
C PHE A 35 -7.65 2.16 10.45
N LEU A 36 -6.72 1.22 10.58
CA LEU A 36 -5.70 0.97 9.57
C LEU A 36 -6.30 0.45 8.26
N ALA A 37 -7.27 -0.46 8.32
CA ALA A 37 -7.98 -0.93 7.13
C ALA A 37 -8.72 0.21 6.41
N GLY A 38 -9.46 1.05 7.16
CA GLY A 38 -10.12 2.22 6.61
C GLY A 38 -9.16 3.24 6.02
N LEU A 39 -7.98 3.43 6.64
CA LEU A 39 -6.92 4.27 6.08
C LEU A 39 -6.41 3.68 4.76
N MET A 40 -6.08 2.39 4.73
CA MET A 40 -5.55 1.73 3.53
C MET A 40 -6.55 1.70 2.37
N LYS A 41 -7.86 1.58 2.63
CA LYS A 41 -8.92 1.70 1.62
C LYS A 41 -9.28 3.16 1.29
N LYS A 42 -8.69 4.15 1.96
CA LYS A 42 -8.97 5.59 1.79
C LYS A 42 -10.39 6.03 2.18
N GLU A 43 -11.01 5.33 3.12
CA GLU A 43 -12.40 5.56 3.53
C GLU A 43 -12.61 6.96 4.13
N PHE A 44 -11.61 7.47 4.86
CA PHE A 44 -11.67 8.77 5.53
C PHE A 44 -10.57 9.75 5.11
N ASN A 45 -9.59 9.31 4.31
CA ASN A 45 -8.53 10.15 3.76
C ASN A 45 -8.13 9.67 2.35
N ARG A 46 -8.25 10.54 1.34
CA ARG A 46 -7.96 10.19 -0.06
C ARG A 46 -6.48 10.17 -0.44
N LYS A 47 -5.58 10.70 0.40
CA LYS A 47 -4.14 10.88 0.10
C LYS A 47 -3.24 9.74 0.57
N ILE A 48 -3.74 8.90 1.48
CA ILE A 48 -2.94 7.85 2.10
C ILE A 48 -3.75 6.56 2.01
N GLY A 49 -3.25 5.59 1.24
CA GLY A 49 -3.76 4.22 1.26
C GLY A 49 -3.00 3.32 0.30
N ILE A 50 -3.64 2.23 -0.11
CA ILE A 50 -3.19 1.38 -1.21
C ILE A 50 -3.34 2.16 -2.51
N GLU A 51 -2.25 2.28 -3.28
CA GLU A 51 -2.21 3.09 -4.51
C GLU A 51 -1.80 2.26 -5.72
N TYR A 52 -0.79 1.39 -5.56
CA TYR A 52 -0.20 0.64 -6.67
C TYR A 52 0.12 -0.80 -6.28
N ILE A 53 -0.02 -1.70 -7.24
CA ILE A 53 0.76 -2.94 -7.27
C ILE A 53 2.03 -2.68 -8.08
N LEU A 54 3.17 -3.01 -7.50
CA LEU A 54 4.47 -2.95 -8.12
C LEU A 54 4.90 -4.37 -8.47
N VAL A 55 5.42 -4.56 -9.66
CA VAL A 55 5.93 -5.85 -10.16
C VAL A 55 7.31 -5.67 -10.75
N GLY A 56 8.10 -6.72 -10.71
CA GLY A 56 9.42 -6.69 -11.33
C GLY A 56 10.18 -7.99 -11.19
N SER A 57 11.49 -7.87 -11.40
CA SER A 57 12.45 -8.97 -11.28
C SER A 57 13.83 -8.49 -10.83
N GLY A 58 14.71 -9.47 -10.60
CA GLY A 58 16.15 -9.23 -10.44
C GLY A 58 16.56 -8.69 -9.08
N SER A 59 15.70 -8.66 -8.05
CA SER A 59 16.14 -8.49 -6.65
C SER A 59 15.95 -9.78 -5.88
N GLU A 60 16.91 -10.08 -5.02
CA GLU A 60 16.82 -11.19 -4.06
C GLU A 60 16.39 -10.71 -2.67
N GLU A 61 16.34 -9.39 -2.44
CA GLU A 61 16.06 -8.80 -1.14
C GLU A 61 15.15 -7.56 -1.19
N PHE A 62 14.35 -7.38 -0.13
CA PHE A 62 13.38 -6.28 0.01
C PHE A 62 14.01 -4.89 -0.10
N THR A 63 15.19 -4.68 0.50
CA THR A 63 15.86 -3.37 0.48
C THR A 63 16.21 -2.94 -0.94
N ALA A 64 16.70 -3.88 -1.76
CA ALA A 64 17.00 -3.63 -3.17
C ALA A 64 15.72 -3.35 -3.96
N PHE A 65 14.66 -4.12 -3.74
CA PHE A 65 13.36 -3.88 -4.38
C PHE A 65 12.77 -2.51 -4.03
N LYS A 66 12.89 -2.10 -2.76
CA LYS A 66 12.46 -0.76 -2.31
C LYS A 66 13.21 0.35 -3.03
N GLN A 67 14.52 0.20 -3.23
CA GLN A 67 15.31 1.20 -3.97
C GLN A 67 14.87 1.28 -5.44
N LYS A 68 14.66 0.13 -6.10
CA LYS A 68 14.15 0.09 -7.48
C LYS A 68 12.80 0.81 -7.62
N ALA A 69 11.92 0.66 -6.62
CA ALA A 69 10.64 1.36 -6.59
C ALA A 69 10.81 2.88 -6.55
N VAL A 70 11.70 3.38 -5.68
CA VAL A 70 12.03 4.81 -5.60
C VAL A 70 12.57 5.32 -6.92
N ASP A 71 13.52 4.59 -7.53
CA ASP A 71 14.12 4.96 -8.81
C ASP A 71 13.08 4.98 -9.93
N TYR A 72 12.17 4.00 -9.97
CA TYR A 72 11.06 3.94 -10.91
C TYR A 72 10.14 5.16 -10.83
N PHE A 73 9.66 5.52 -9.63
CA PHE A 73 8.78 6.69 -9.48
C PHE A 73 9.50 8.02 -9.73
N ASN A 74 10.80 8.12 -9.43
CA ASN A 74 11.62 9.27 -9.82
C ASN A 74 11.80 9.35 -11.34
N TRP A 75 11.94 8.21 -12.03
CA TRP A 75 11.99 8.14 -13.48
C TRP A 75 10.65 8.53 -14.12
N LEU A 76 9.51 8.10 -13.57
CA LEU A 76 8.20 8.58 -14.02
C LEU A 76 8.05 10.10 -13.87
N ASN A 77 8.65 10.71 -12.84
CA ASN A 77 8.65 12.17 -12.67
C ASN A 77 9.42 12.93 -13.77
N THR A 78 10.21 12.25 -14.62
CA THR A 78 10.84 12.86 -15.79
C THR A 78 9.93 12.88 -17.03
N GLY A 79 8.68 12.40 -16.89
CA GLY A 79 7.72 12.27 -18.00
C GLY A 79 7.81 10.94 -18.74
N ALA A 80 8.60 9.98 -18.24
CA ALA A 80 8.67 8.65 -18.79
C ALA A 80 7.43 7.81 -18.45
N SER A 81 7.22 6.71 -19.19
CA SER A 81 6.08 5.82 -19.02
C SER A 81 6.43 4.38 -19.37
N GLY A 82 5.61 3.43 -18.90
CA GLY A 82 5.81 2.00 -19.13
C GLY A 82 6.77 1.34 -18.12
N PRO A 83 7.20 0.10 -18.38
CA PRO A 83 8.17 -0.58 -17.52
C PRO A 83 9.54 0.08 -17.61
N TYR A 84 10.21 0.24 -16.48
CA TYR A 84 11.62 0.60 -16.44
C TYR A 84 12.47 -0.66 -16.56
N VAL A 85 13.28 -0.74 -17.63
CA VAL A 85 14.11 -1.91 -17.94
C VAL A 85 15.59 -1.52 -17.86
N SER A 86 16.34 -2.25 -17.04
CA SER A 86 17.80 -2.18 -16.90
C SER A 86 18.43 -3.49 -17.40
N GLU A 87 19.76 -3.56 -17.42
CA GLU A 87 20.50 -4.76 -17.84
C GLU A 87 20.25 -5.97 -16.93
N SER A 88 19.90 -5.74 -15.66
CA SER A 88 19.79 -6.79 -14.63
C SER A 88 18.42 -6.90 -13.98
N TYR A 89 17.50 -5.97 -14.28
CA TYR A 89 16.16 -5.97 -13.70
C TYR A 89 15.17 -5.19 -14.55
N TRP A 90 13.89 -5.43 -14.29
CA TRP A 90 12.82 -4.55 -14.74
C TRP A 90 11.85 -4.29 -13.58
N ILE A 91 11.11 -3.18 -13.66
CA ILE A 91 10.10 -2.82 -12.68
C ILE A 91 8.99 -1.99 -13.33
N TRP A 92 7.76 -2.20 -12.85
CA TRP A 92 6.59 -1.47 -13.31
C TRP A 92 5.53 -1.40 -12.20
N ALA A 93 4.73 -0.33 -12.19
CA ALA A 93 3.61 -0.19 -11.27
C ALA A 93 2.29 -0.05 -12.01
N LYS A 94 1.28 -0.80 -11.58
CA LYS A 94 -0.11 -0.62 -11.99
C LYS A 94 -0.90 0.12 -10.90
N PRO A 95 -1.61 1.22 -11.22
CA PRO A 95 -2.50 1.85 -10.26
C PRO A 95 -3.63 0.88 -9.86
N ILE A 96 -4.05 0.97 -8.61
CA ILE A 96 -5.17 0.21 -8.06
C ILE A 96 -6.35 1.16 -7.92
N GLU A 97 -7.43 0.87 -8.64
CA GLU A 97 -8.67 1.61 -8.54
C GLU A 97 -9.34 1.38 -7.18
N SER A 98 -10.07 2.37 -6.68
CA SER A 98 -10.73 2.28 -5.36
C SER A 98 -11.69 1.09 -5.25
N ASP A 99 -12.37 0.77 -6.35
CA ASP A 99 -13.39 -0.28 -6.41
C ASP A 99 -12.77 -1.69 -6.35
N ASN A 100 -11.46 -1.77 -6.58
CA ASN A 100 -10.70 -3.01 -6.47
C ASN A 100 -10.28 -3.30 -5.01
N VAL A 101 -10.50 -2.37 -4.08
CA VAL A 101 -10.17 -2.55 -2.65
C VAL A 101 -11.46 -2.64 -1.83
N LYS A 102 -11.73 -3.83 -1.27
CA LYS A 102 -12.99 -4.18 -0.63
C LYS A 102 -12.81 -4.55 0.83
N PHE A 103 -13.75 -4.20 1.69
CA PHE A 103 -13.79 -4.75 3.05
C PHE A 103 -14.31 -6.18 3.02
N LEU A 104 -13.77 -7.00 3.90
CA LEU A 104 -14.21 -8.39 4.07
C LEU A 104 -14.79 -8.64 5.46
N ASP A 105 -15.80 -9.49 5.55
CA ASP A 105 -16.27 -10.04 6.82
C ASP A 105 -15.42 -11.22 7.32
N ALA A 106 -15.92 -11.95 8.32
CA ALA A 106 -15.22 -13.09 8.90
C ALA A 106 -15.11 -14.30 7.94
N ASP A 107 -16.03 -14.41 6.98
CA ASP A 107 -16.16 -15.49 6.00
C ASP A 107 -15.55 -15.12 4.65
N ASP A 108 -14.78 -14.03 4.60
CA ASP A 108 -14.15 -13.45 3.41
C ASP A 108 -15.14 -13.02 2.33
N LEU A 109 -16.34 -12.59 2.72
CA LEU A 109 -17.32 -11.98 1.83
C LEU A 109 -17.20 -10.46 1.85
N GLU A 110 -17.42 -9.85 0.68
CA GLU A 110 -17.42 -8.40 0.54
C GLU A 110 -18.55 -7.76 1.36
N VAL A 111 -18.19 -6.72 2.12
CA VAL A 111 -19.12 -5.93 2.92
C VAL A 111 -18.86 -4.43 2.74
N THR A 112 -19.84 -3.61 3.08
CA THR A 112 -19.75 -2.14 2.96
C THR A 112 -19.18 -1.48 4.20
N GLU A 113 -19.32 -2.14 5.34
CA GLU A 113 -18.92 -1.67 6.65
C GLU A 113 -17.41 -1.79 6.82
N VAL A 114 -16.81 -0.82 7.52
CA VAL A 114 -15.38 -0.87 7.81
C VAL A 114 -15.08 -2.08 8.69
N THR A 115 -14.25 -2.98 8.18
CA THR A 115 -13.71 -4.11 8.93
C THR A 115 -12.19 -4.03 9.03
N HIS A 116 -11.58 -4.93 9.80
CA HIS A 116 -10.13 -5.08 9.88
C HIS A 116 -9.55 -5.94 8.74
N ARG A 117 -10.33 -6.26 7.71
CA ARG A 117 -9.91 -7.13 6.61
C ARG A 117 -10.16 -6.45 5.27
N LEU A 118 -9.19 -6.57 4.36
CA LEU A 118 -9.30 -6.05 3.00
C LEU A 118 -9.04 -7.14 1.98
N MET A 119 -9.71 -7.05 0.85
CA MET A 119 -9.37 -7.74 -0.40
C MET A 119 -8.93 -6.71 -1.43
N ILE A 120 -7.92 -7.06 -2.21
CA ILE A 120 -7.46 -6.28 -3.35
C ILE A 120 -7.40 -7.21 -4.55
N ASP A 121 -8.19 -6.91 -5.59
CA ASP A 121 -8.16 -7.64 -6.85
C ASP A 121 -7.44 -6.81 -7.92
N VAL A 122 -6.38 -7.36 -8.52
CA VAL A 122 -5.68 -6.69 -9.62
C VAL A 122 -5.45 -7.68 -10.75
N THR A 123 -5.81 -7.28 -11.96
CA THR A 123 -5.47 -8.01 -13.19
C THR A 123 -4.45 -7.21 -13.98
N ILE A 124 -3.32 -7.83 -14.27
CA ILE A 124 -2.33 -7.36 -15.25
C ILE A 124 -2.77 -7.94 -16.60
N GLN A 125 -3.19 -7.06 -17.49
CA GLN A 125 -3.82 -7.39 -18.77
C GLN A 125 -2.81 -7.92 -19.80
N GLU A 126 -3.30 -8.47 -20.91
CA GLU A 126 -2.52 -9.00 -22.04
C GLU A 126 -1.37 -8.06 -22.45
N HIS A 127 -1.66 -6.77 -22.66
CA HIS A 127 -0.66 -5.78 -23.11
C HIS A 127 0.03 -4.99 -21.97
N GLU A 128 -0.08 -5.47 -20.74
CA GLU A 128 0.59 -4.88 -19.57
C GLU A 128 1.74 -5.75 -19.07
N PRO A 129 2.90 -5.17 -18.69
CA PRO A 129 3.23 -3.73 -18.72
C PRO A 129 3.58 -3.19 -20.12
N SER A 130 3.85 -4.06 -21.09
CA SER A 130 3.99 -3.75 -22.52
C SER A 130 3.68 -5.01 -23.35
N GLU A 131 3.87 -4.93 -24.67
CA GLU A 131 3.82 -6.09 -25.60
C GLU A 131 5.02 -7.04 -25.44
N ASP A 132 6.03 -6.67 -24.67
CA ASP A 132 7.22 -7.50 -24.46
C ASP A 132 6.96 -8.62 -23.47
N THR A 133 7.77 -9.68 -23.56
CA THR A 133 7.74 -10.77 -22.57
C THR A 133 8.54 -10.38 -21.34
N PHE A 134 7.93 -10.53 -20.16
CA PHE A 134 8.58 -10.27 -18.90
C PHE A 134 8.52 -11.47 -17.95
N ASP A 135 9.61 -11.66 -17.22
CA ASP A 135 9.68 -12.60 -16.11
C ASP A 135 9.29 -11.88 -14.82
N PHE A 136 8.13 -12.21 -14.27
CA PHE A 136 7.64 -11.71 -13.00
C PHE A 136 8.24 -12.59 -11.89
N ARG A 137 8.84 -11.96 -10.88
CA ARG A 137 9.40 -12.63 -9.69
C ARG A 137 9.11 -11.93 -8.38
N GLU A 138 8.85 -10.63 -8.45
CA GLU A 138 8.72 -9.75 -7.30
C GLU A 138 7.44 -8.94 -7.39
N PHE A 139 6.76 -8.82 -6.25
CA PHE A 139 5.55 -8.03 -6.15
C PHE A 139 5.54 -7.23 -4.85
N GLY A 140 5.09 -5.98 -4.93
CA GLY A 140 4.82 -5.16 -3.76
C GLY A 140 3.48 -4.45 -3.86
N LEU A 141 2.80 -4.32 -2.74
CA LEU A 141 1.65 -3.44 -2.58
C LEU A 141 2.15 -2.19 -1.87
N LEU A 142 1.88 -1.01 -2.42
CA LEU A 142 2.44 0.23 -1.87
C LEU A 142 1.47 1.40 -1.94
N GLY A 143 1.75 2.38 -1.08
CA GLY A 143 1.18 3.71 -1.14
C GLY A 143 2.25 4.74 -1.48
N ILE A 144 1.89 5.70 -2.33
CA ILE A 144 2.70 6.87 -2.68
C ILE A 144 1.75 8.02 -3.08
N ASP A 145 2.03 9.23 -2.58
CA ASP A 145 1.24 10.43 -2.90
C ASP A 145 1.91 11.24 -4.03
N LYS A 146 1.13 12.10 -4.67
CA LYS A 146 1.62 13.09 -5.64
C LYS A 146 1.55 14.49 -5.03
N ASP A 147 2.50 15.35 -5.37
CA ASP A 147 2.48 16.75 -5.00
C ASP A 147 1.46 17.56 -5.85
N GLU A 148 1.36 18.86 -5.58
CA GLU A 148 0.45 19.77 -6.28
C GLU A 148 0.77 19.91 -7.79
N LEU A 149 1.98 19.51 -8.22
CA LEU A 149 2.41 19.49 -9.61
C LEU A 149 2.22 18.12 -10.27
N GLY A 150 1.60 17.17 -9.56
CA GLY A 150 1.36 15.81 -10.03
C GLY A 150 2.59 14.90 -10.00
N LYS A 151 3.68 15.30 -9.34
CA LYS A 151 4.89 14.50 -9.21
C LYS A 151 4.82 13.57 -8.00
N PHE A 152 5.28 12.35 -8.17
CA PHE A 152 5.38 11.38 -7.08
C PHE A 152 6.36 11.84 -6.00
N VAL A 153 5.94 11.78 -4.73
CA VAL A 153 6.77 12.14 -3.57
C VAL A 153 7.40 10.86 -3.00
N THR A 154 8.55 10.46 -3.54
CA THR A 154 9.19 9.17 -3.23
C THR A 154 9.66 9.01 -1.78
N ASP A 155 9.96 10.11 -1.08
CA ASP A 155 10.26 10.09 0.37
C ASP A 155 9.06 9.64 1.24
N ARG A 156 7.86 9.71 0.68
CA ARG A 156 6.61 9.27 1.34
C ARG A 156 6.13 7.91 0.84
N LEU A 157 6.92 7.22 0.01
CA LEU A 157 6.60 5.87 -0.44
C LEU A 157 6.67 4.89 0.74
N TYR A 158 5.63 4.09 0.92
CA TYR A 158 5.62 3.01 1.90
C TYR A 158 5.09 1.71 1.30
N PHE A 159 5.73 0.60 1.68
CA PHE A 159 5.29 -0.74 1.33
C PHE A 159 4.31 -1.27 2.38
N ILE A 160 3.24 -1.86 1.89
CA ILE A 160 2.20 -2.54 2.67
C ILE A 160 2.52 -4.03 2.70
N ASN A 161 2.94 -4.58 1.56
CA ASN A 161 3.54 -5.90 1.49
C ASN A 161 4.67 -5.95 0.44
N TYR A 162 5.49 -6.97 0.56
CA TYR A 162 6.44 -7.41 -0.46
C TYR A 162 6.51 -8.93 -0.42
N VAL A 163 6.47 -9.56 -1.60
CA VAL A 163 6.65 -11.00 -1.74
C VAL A 163 7.46 -11.31 -2.99
N THR A 164 8.20 -12.41 -2.92
CA THR A 164 8.83 -13.04 -4.07
C THR A 164 8.16 -14.39 -4.34
N HIS A 165 8.26 -14.87 -5.57
CA HIS A 165 7.76 -16.19 -5.98
C HIS A 165 8.66 -16.77 -7.08
N GLY A 166 8.41 -18.03 -7.45
CA GLY A 166 9.07 -18.64 -8.61
C GLY A 166 8.76 -17.88 -9.90
N GLN A 167 9.66 -17.91 -10.88
CA GLN A 167 9.49 -17.17 -12.14
C GLN A 167 8.15 -17.46 -12.83
N ILE A 168 7.41 -16.39 -13.16
CA ILE A 168 6.23 -16.41 -14.01
C ILE A 168 6.56 -15.61 -15.26
N THR A 169 6.73 -16.28 -16.40
CA THR A 169 6.92 -15.62 -17.69
C THR A 169 5.56 -15.27 -18.27
N LYS A 170 5.31 -13.98 -18.49
CA LYS A 170 4.07 -13.48 -19.10
C LYS A 170 4.41 -12.86 -20.46
N ASP A 171 3.71 -13.28 -21.50
CA ASP A 171 3.76 -12.66 -22.82
C ASP A 171 2.52 -11.75 -23.06
N SER A 172 2.41 -11.23 -24.29
CA SER A 172 1.34 -10.32 -24.68
C SER A 172 -0.04 -10.97 -24.89
N ASN A 173 -0.18 -12.29 -24.71
CA ASN A 173 -1.46 -13.02 -24.83
C ASN A 173 -1.92 -13.62 -23.50
N MET A 174 -1.29 -13.22 -22.39
CA MET A 174 -1.60 -13.74 -21.05
C MET A 174 -2.10 -12.63 -20.15
N GLU A 175 -3.10 -12.94 -19.33
CA GLU A 175 -3.49 -12.12 -18.18
C GLU A 175 -2.95 -12.74 -16.89
N LEU A 176 -2.62 -11.88 -15.92
CA LEU A 176 -2.28 -12.31 -14.57
C LEU A 176 -3.20 -11.63 -13.56
N SER A 177 -4.16 -12.39 -13.03
CA SER A 177 -5.03 -11.94 -11.94
C SER A 177 -4.46 -12.32 -10.58
N ARG A 178 -4.52 -11.37 -9.65
CA ARG A 178 -4.08 -11.55 -8.27
C ARG A 178 -5.14 -11.03 -7.30
N CYS A 179 -5.54 -11.90 -6.38
CA CYS A 179 -6.35 -11.56 -5.22
C CYS A 179 -5.44 -11.51 -3.99
N ILE A 180 -5.39 -10.37 -3.29
CA ILE A 180 -4.59 -10.16 -2.09
C ILE A 180 -5.54 -9.91 -0.93
N LYS A 181 -5.45 -10.73 0.12
CA LYS A 181 -6.19 -10.52 1.36
C LYS A 181 -5.26 -10.01 2.46
N LEU A 182 -5.66 -8.91 3.11
CA LEU A 182 -4.97 -8.32 4.25
C LEU A 182 -5.84 -8.48 5.49
N THR A 183 -5.23 -8.81 6.62
CA THR A 183 -5.89 -8.83 7.94
C THR A 183 -5.07 -7.98 8.89
N PHE A 184 -5.70 -6.95 9.45
CA PHE A 184 -5.09 -6.08 10.44
C PHE A 184 -5.44 -6.58 11.85
N PRO A 185 -4.51 -6.51 12.82
CA PRO A 185 -4.76 -7.01 14.16
C PRO A 185 -5.92 -6.29 14.86
N ILE A 186 -6.77 -7.07 15.52
CA ILE A 186 -7.71 -6.61 16.54
C ILE A 186 -7.12 -6.92 17.92
N ASN A 187 -7.38 -6.05 18.90
CA ASN A 187 -6.91 -6.21 20.28
C ASN A 187 -7.88 -7.02 21.14
#